data_AF-A0A1J0GFV7-F1
#
_entry.id   AF-A0A1J0GFV7-F1
#
_cell.length_a   1.000
_cell.length_b   1.000
_cell.length_c   1.000
_cell.angle_alpha   90.00
_cell.angle_beta   90.00
_cell.angle_gamma   90.00
#
_symmetry.space_group_name_H-M   'P 1'
#
loop_
_entity.id
_entity.type
_entity.pdbx_description
1 polymer ?
#
loop_
_entity_poly.entity_id
_entity_poly.type
_entity_poly.pdbx_seq_one_letter_code
_entity_poly.pdbx_strand_id
1 'polypeptide(L)'
;MTTDNDKKYELKLDKTKQILFAKAFGSFGPSDADGFVHDYTIILKPVNAKEYELQFDCKELKVSGKDTKSGVDMTNMLKGCLEMYKKEGFKTIIFDCTKNIVLKMQLQRLCKEAGLSTATVK
;
A
#
# COMPACT_ATOMS: atom_id res chain seq x y z
N MET A 1 17.28 -20.08 -6.60
CA MET A 1 17.29 -18.60 -6.62
C MET A 1 16.31 -18.16 -7.70
N THR A 2 15.04 -17.94 -7.35
CA THR A 2 14.05 -17.43 -8.30
C THR A 2 14.17 -15.91 -8.34
N THR A 3 14.58 -15.40 -9.49
CA THR A 3 14.64 -13.97 -9.80
C THR A 3 13.22 -13.40 -9.79
N ASP A 4 13.00 -12.43 -8.90
CA ASP A 4 11.74 -11.75 -8.58
C ASP A 4 11.41 -10.70 -9.67
N ASN A 5 11.23 -11.13 -10.92
CA ASN A 5 11.23 -10.22 -12.08
C ASN A 5 9.84 -9.73 -12.56
N ASP A 6 8.75 -10.08 -11.88
CA ASP A 6 7.38 -9.70 -12.28
C ASP A 6 6.53 -9.03 -11.18
N LYS A 7 7.05 -8.91 -9.95
CA LYS A 7 6.32 -8.22 -8.87
C LYS A 7 6.33 -6.72 -9.11
N LYS A 8 5.16 -6.10 -8.98
CA LYS A 8 4.97 -4.65 -9.09
C LYS A 8 5.07 -3.91 -7.76
N TYR A 9 5.69 -4.56 -6.77
CA TYR A 9 5.88 -4.02 -5.44
C TYR A 9 7.16 -4.54 -4.78
N GLU A 10 7.61 -3.82 -3.76
CA GLU A 10 8.69 -4.20 -2.88
C GLU A 10 8.22 -4.05 -1.43
N LEU A 11 8.59 -4.98 -0.56
CA LEU A 11 8.29 -4.95 0.88
C LEU A 11 9.57 -5.21 1.68
N LYS A 12 9.84 -4.38 2.69
CA LYS A 12 11.00 -4.53 3.55
C LYS A 12 10.69 -4.10 4.98
N LEU A 13 10.93 -4.99 5.93
CA LEU A 13 10.78 -4.72 7.36
C LEU A 13 12.14 -4.38 7.98
N ASP A 14 12.27 -3.18 8.52
CA ASP A 14 13.40 -2.74 9.33
C ASP A 14 12.99 -2.74 10.81
N LYS A 15 13.36 -3.80 11.53
CA LYS A 15 13.03 -3.97 12.96
C LYS A 15 13.78 -3.00 13.86
N THR A 16 14.97 -2.56 13.45
CA THR A 16 15.79 -1.63 14.23
C THR A 16 15.20 -0.23 14.19
N LYS A 17 14.76 0.22 13.01
CA LYS A 17 14.12 1.53 12.84
C LYS A 17 12.63 1.51 13.14
N GLN A 18 12.04 0.33 13.31
CA GLN A 18 10.59 0.13 13.43
C GLN A 18 9.83 0.67 12.21
N ILE A 19 10.32 0.36 11.00
CA ILE A 19 9.70 0.80 9.75
C ILE A 19 9.37 -0.40 8.87
N LEU A 20 8.12 -0.47 8.39
CA LEU A 20 7.75 -1.27 7.24
C LEU A 20 7.80 -0.38 6.00
N PHE A 21 8.74 -0.65 5.11
CA PHE A 21 8.80 -0.04 3.79
C PHE A 21 7.97 -0.86 2.81
N ALA A 22 7.08 -0.18 2.10
CA ALA A 22 6.35 -0.70 0.95
C ALA A 22 6.59 0.22 -0.24
N LYS A 23 6.68 -0.34 -1.43
CA LYS A 23 6.71 0.41 -2.68
C LYS A 23 5.81 -0.30 -3.67
N ALA A 24 5.04 0.45 -4.45
CA ALA A 24 4.25 -0.10 -5.55
C ALA A 24 4.44 0.76 -6.80
N PHE A 25 4.45 0.13 -7.96
CA PHE A 25 4.71 0.81 -9.23
C PHE A 25 3.88 0.22 -10.38
N GLY A 26 3.67 1.02 -11.43
CA GLY A 26 2.90 0.61 -12.61
C GLY A 26 1.40 0.47 -12.36
N SER A 27 0.73 -0.35 -13.18
CA SER A 27 -0.71 -0.64 -13.06
C SER A 27 -0.93 -1.94 -12.32
N PHE A 28 -1.68 -1.89 -11.22
CA PHE A 28 -2.09 -3.06 -10.45
C PHE A 28 -3.37 -3.67 -11.00
N GLY A 29 -3.35 -4.99 -11.21
CA GLY A 29 -4.55 -5.80 -11.37
C GLY A 29 -4.85 -6.62 -10.09
N PRO A 30 -5.92 -7.44 -10.09
CA PRO A 30 -6.32 -8.24 -8.94
C PRO A 30 -5.20 -9.14 -8.40
N SER A 31 -4.52 -9.88 -9.28
CA SER A 31 -3.44 -10.79 -8.87
C SER A 31 -2.24 -10.06 -8.24
N ASP A 32 -1.95 -8.83 -8.69
CA ASP A 32 -0.90 -8.00 -8.09
C ASP A 32 -1.29 -7.60 -6.66
N ALA A 33 -2.56 -7.22 -6.46
CA ALA A 33 -3.10 -6.83 -5.16
C ALA A 33 -3.16 -8.02 -4.19
N ASP A 34 -3.62 -9.18 -4.63
CA ASP A 34 -3.67 -10.40 -3.82
C ASP A 34 -2.27 -10.82 -3.38
N GLY A 35 -1.30 -10.79 -4.31
CA GLY A 35 0.10 -11.06 -4.01
C GLY A 35 0.67 -10.08 -2.99
N PHE A 36 0.42 -8.78 -3.18
CA PHE A 36 0.85 -7.75 -2.24
C PHE A 36 0.29 -7.99 -0.84
N VAL A 37 -1.02 -8.23 -0.71
CA VAL A 37 -1.67 -8.47 0.59
C VAL A 37 -1.09 -9.71 1.26
N HIS A 38 -0.87 -10.79 0.51
CA HIS A 38 -0.27 -12.02 1.02
C HIS A 38 1.12 -11.78 1.62
N ASP A 39 2.03 -11.19 0.83
CA ASP A 39 3.41 -10.93 1.24
C ASP A 39 3.46 -9.92 2.40
N TYR A 40 2.60 -8.89 2.36
CA TYR A 40 2.43 -7.91 3.42
C TYR A 40 2.01 -8.57 4.74
N THR A 41 1.01 -9.45 4.72
CA THR A 41 0.57 -10.16 5.92
C THR A 41 1.69 -11.04 6.47
N ILE A 42 2.45 -11.73 5.62
CA ILE A 42 3.57 -12.57 6.05
C ILE A 42 4.68 -11.75 6.70
N ILE A 43 5.09 -10.64 6.08
CA ILE A 43 6.19 -9.83 6.60
C ILE A 43 5.83 -9.12 7.91
N LEU A 44 4.55 -8.83 8.15
CA LEU A 44 4.06 -8.16 9.35
C LEU A 44 3.82 -9.11 10.54
N LYS A 45 3.55 -10.41 10.30
CA LYS A 45 3.33 -11.43 11.36
C LYS A 45 4.27 -11.36 12.58
N PRO A 46 5.61 -11.17 12.43
CA PRO A 46 6.51 -11.20 13.57
C PRO A 46 6.57 -9.90 14.38
N VAL A 47 5.77 -8.87 14.04
CA VAL A 47 5.82 -7.56 14.71
C VAL A 47 4.45 -7.04 15.08
N ASN A 48 4.40 -6.21 16.13
CA ASN A 48 3.22 -5.44 16.49
C ASN A 48 3.19 -4.15 15.65
N ALA A 49 2.27 -4.05 14.68
CA ALA A 49 2.18 -2.91 13.78
C ALA A 49 2.06 -1.55 14.51
N LYS A 50 1.45 -1.54 15.69
CA LYS A 50 1.30 -0.33 16.55
C LYS A 50 2.63 0.25 17.03
N GLU A 51 3.73 -0.49 16.92
CA GLU A 51 5.07 -0.02 17.23
C GLU A 51 5.81 0.55 16.02
N TYR A 52 5.27 0.34 14.82
CA TYR A 52 5.95 0.60 13.56
C TYR A 52 5.32 1.78 12.80
N GLU A 53 6.13 2.35 11.93
CA GLU A 53 5.70 3.24 10.86
C GLU A 53 5.57 2.46 9.55
N LEU A 54 4.53 2.75 8.76
CA LEU A 54 4.42 2.29 7.37
C LEU A 54 4.83 3.41 6.43
N GLN A 55 5.91 3.22 5.69
CA GLN A 55 6.35 4.12 4.62
C GLN A 55 6.03 3.49 3.28
N PHE A 56 5.11 4.09 2.54
CA PHE A 56 4.63 3.60 1.26
C PHE A 56 5.08 4.53 0.12
N ASP A 57 6.03 4.10 -0.70
CA ASP A 57 6.38 4.81 -1.93
C ASP A 57 5.38 4.47 -3.04
N CYS A 58 4.62 5.49 -3.46
CA CYS A 58 3.60 5.41 -4.49
C CYS A 58 3.90 6.35 -5.67
N LYS A 59 5.15 6.80 -5.83
CA LYS A 59 5.54 7.76 -6.89
C LYS A 59 5.30 7.24 -8.30
N GLU A 60 5.51 5.95 -8.50
CA GLU A 60 5.43 5.29 -9.81
C GLU A 60 4.16 4.44 -9.96
N LEU A 61 3.31 4.41 -8.93
CA LEU A 61 2.03 3.73 -8.97
C LEU A 61 1.06 4.53 -9.86
N LYS A 62 0.35 3.85 -10.76
CA LYS A 62 -0.73 4.47 -11.53
C LYS A 62 -2.00 4.56 -10.67
N VAL A 63 -2.83 5.55 -11.00
CA VAL A 63 -4.15 5.75 -10.38
C VAL A 63 -4.95 4.45 -10.47
N SER A 64 -5.52 4.03 -9.34
CA SER A 64 -6.37 2.84 -9.29
C SER A 64 -7.70 3.13 -9.98
N GLY A 65 -8.25 2.14 -10.65
CA GLY A 65 -9.51 2.26 -11.37
C GLY A 65 -10.00 0.89 -11.82
N LYS A 66 -10.87 0.86 -12.82
CA LYS A 66 -11.30 -0.41 -13.42
C LYS A 66 -10.13 -1.05 -14.16
N ASP A 67 -9.71 -2.23 -13.72
CA ASP A 67 -8.74 -3.03 -14.46
C ASP A 67 -9.38 -3.47 -15.78
N THR A 68 -8.71 -3.17 -16.89
CA THR A 68 -9.26 -3.39 -18.22
C THR A 68 -9.26 -4.86 -18.65
N LYS A 69 -8.49 -5.71 -17.95
CA LYS A 69 -8.40 -7.15 -18.25
C LYS A 69 -9.47 -7.95 -17.51
N SER A 70 -9.62 -7.71 -16.21
CA SER A 70 -10.54 -8.45 -15.34
C SER A 70 -11.88 -7.75 -15.12
N GLY A 71 -11.97 -6.45 -15.39
CA GLY A 71 -13.14 -5.62 -15.11
C GLY A 71 -13.32 -5.24 -13.65
N VAL A 72 -12.40 -5.64 -12.77
CA VAL A 72 -12.44 -5.38 -11.32
C VAL A 72 -12.15 -3.91 -11.02
N ASP A 73 -12.88 -3.33 -10.06
CA ASP A 73 -12.58 -1.99 -9.56
C ASP A 73 -11.45 -2.04 -8.52
N MET A 74 -10.24 -1.72 -8.97
CA MET A 74 -9.05 -1.67 -8.12
C MET A 74 -9.11 -0.54 -7.09
N THR A 75 -10.00 0.44 -7.26
CA THR A 75 -10.25 1.49 -6.26
C THR A 75 -10.81 0.88 -4.97
N ASN A 76 -11.72 -0.08 -5.08
CA ASN A 76 -12.29 -0.77 -3.92
C ASN A 76 -11.25 -1.67 -3.24
N MET A 77 -10.37 -2.33 -4.02
CA MET A 77 -9.25 -3.08 -3.46
C MET A 77 -8.27 -2.18 -2.70
N LEU A 78 -7.93 -1.02 -3.27
CA LEU A 78 -7.09 -0.03 -2.60
C LEU A 78 -7.73 0.46 -1.30
N LYS A 79 -9.04 0.74 -1.30
CA LYS A 79 -9.78 1.11 -0.09
C LYS A 79 -9.72 0.01 0.99
N GLY A 80 -9.88 -1.25 0.59
CA GLY A 80 -9.72 -2.40 1.50
C GLY A 80 -8.34 -2.47 2.15
N CYS A 81 -7.27 -2.14 1.40
CA CYS A 81 -5.92 -2.06 1.97
C CYS A 81 -5.80 -0.94 3.01
N LEU A 82 -6.41 0.23 2.79
CA LEU A 82 -6.40 1.33 3.75
C LEU A 82 -7.17 0.96 5.03
N GLU A 83 -8.30 0.27 4.90
CA GLU A 83 -9.06 -0.26 6.04
C GLU A 83 -8.27 -1.33 6.82
N MET A 84 -7.51 -2.17 6.12
CA MET A 84 -6.57 -3.10 6.74
C MET A 84 -5.52 -2.36 7.56
N TYR A 85 -4.84 -1.36 6.98
CA TYR A 85 -3.82 -0.59 7.72
C TYR A 85 -4.39 0.13 8.93
N LYS A 86 -5.63 0.61 8.86
CA LYS A 86 -6.34 1.19 10.00
C LYS A 86 -6.53 0.17 11.13
N LYS A 87 -6.91 -1.06 10.79
CA LYS A 87 -7.09 -2.15 11.77
C LYS A 87 -5.77 -2.55 12.43
N GLU A 88 -4.67 -2.57 11.66
CA GLU A 88 -3.32 -2.84 12.19
C GLU A 88 -2.86 -1.75 13.17
N GLY A 89 -3.22 -0.49 12.91
CA GLY A 89 -3.03 0.60 13.85
C GLY A 89 -1.58 1.09 13.96
N PHE A 90 -0.86 1.16 12.84
CA PHE A 90 0.49 1.76 12.79
C PHE A 90 0.55 3.13 13.48
N LYS A 91 1.70 3.44 14.08
CA LYS A 91 1.96 4.75 14.72
C LYS A 91 1.65 5.89 13.77
N THR A 92 2.15 5.77 12.54
CA THR A 92 1.94 6.70 11.45
C THR A 92 2.08 5.96 10.13
N ILE A 93 1.39 6.47 9.11
CA ILE A 93 1.45 5.94 7.76
C ILE A 93 1.79 7.09 6.82
N ILE A 94 2.80 6.91 5.99
CA ILE A 94 3.26 7.93 5.05
C ILE A 94 3.14 7.37 3.64
N PHE A 95 2.26 7.95 2.84
CA PHE A 95 2.19 7.73 1.40
C PHE A 95 3.01 8.81 0.69
N ASP A 96 4.06 8.42 -0.01
CA ASP A 96 4.86 9.33 -0.83
C ASP A 96 4.40 9.26 -2.29
N CYS A 97 3.53 10.20 -2.66
CA CYS A 97 2.94 10.33 -3.99
C CYS A 97 3.37 11.66 -4.65
N THR A 98 4.52 12.19 -4.26
CA THR A 98 5.04 13.50 -4.69
C THR A 98 5.21 13.65 -6.21
N LYS A 99 5.30 12.54 -6.95
CA LYS A 99 5.37 12.52 -8.43
C LYS A 99 4.02 12.26 -9.12
N ASN A 100 2.92 12.06 -8.38
CA ASN A 100 1.62 11.69 -8.94
C ASN A 100 0.46 12.40 -8.20
N ILE A 101 0.10 13.59 -8.68
CA ILE A 101 -0.92 14.44 -8.05
C ILE A 101 -2.33 13.82 -8.06
N VAL A 102 -2.68 13.09 -9.13
CA VAL A 102 -4.00 12.46 -9.25
C VAL A 102 -4.11 11.29 -8.27
N LEU A 103 -3.07 10.48 -8.15
CA LEU A 103 -3.03 9.40 -7.15
C LEU A 103 -3.05 9.97 -5.73
N LYS A 104 -2.34 11.07 -5.47
CA LYS A 104 -2.40 11.77 -4.19
C LYS A 104 -3.83 12.16 -3.83
N MET A 105 -4.57 12.78 -4.75
CA MET A 105 -5.98 13.13 -4.52
C MET A 105 -6.86 11.91 -4.28
N GLN A 106 -6.66 10.83 -5.05
CA GLN A 106 -7.35 9.56 -4.86
C GLN A 106 -7.09 8.98 -3.46
N LEU A 107 -5.83 8.88 -3.05
CA LEU A 107 -5.46 8.35 -1.73
C LEU A 107 -5.97 9.22 -0.59
N GLN A 108 -5.89 10.54 -0.68
CA GLN A 108 -6.43 11.44 0.33
C GLN A 108 -7.94 11.23 0.52
N ARG A 109 -8.70 11.11 -0.58
CA ARG A 109 -10.13 10.82 -0.52
C ARG A 109 -10.39 9.46 0.13
N LEU A 110 -9.71 8.41 -0.32
CA LEU A 110 -9.91 7.06 0.19
C LEU A 110 -9.48 6.90 1.66
N CYS A 111 -8.40 7.56 2.09
CA CYS A 111 -8.00 7.58 3.51
C CYS A 111 -9.08 8.21 4.39
N LYS A 112 -9.68 9.32 3.93
CA LYS A 112 -10.79 9.98 4.63
C LYS A 112 -12.02 9.06 4.70
N GLU A 113 -12.38 8.41 3.61
CA GLU A 113 -13.50 7.45 3.57
C GLU A 113 -13.27 6.23 4.47
N ALA A 114 -12.04 5.70 4.53
CA ALA A 114 -11.67 4.61 5.42
C ALA A 114 -11.57 5.06 6.90
N GLY A 115 -11.54 6.37 7.16
CA GLY A 115 -11.29 6.94 8.48
C GLY A 115 -9.87 6.65 8.98
N LEU A 116 -8.90 6.61 8.08
CA LEU A 116 -7.47 6.40 8.39
C LEU A 116 -6.82 7.74 8.71
N SER A 117 -6.99 8.22 9.94
CA SER A 117 -6.51 9.54 10.39
C SER A 117 -5.00 9.60 10.65
N THR A 118 -4.33 8.46 10.83
CA THR A 118 -2.88 8.38 11.03
C THR A 118 -2.08 8.48 9.74
N ALA A 119 -2.74 8.56 8.59
CA ALA A 119 -2.09 8.64 7.29
C ALA A 119 -1.78 10.09 6.88
N THR A 120 -0.55 10.30 6.43
CA THR A 120 -0.10 11.51 5.73
C THR A 120 0.17 11.16 4.27
N VAL A 121 -0.44 11.91 3.34
CA VAL A 121 -0.20 11.76 1.90
C VAL A 121 0.62 12.95 1.41
N LYS A 122 1.88 12.70 1.06
CA LYS A 122 2.85 13.70 0.56
C LYS A 122 2.69 13.94 -0.93
#